data_AF-A0A242M832-F1
#
_entry.id   AF-A0A242M832-F1
#
_cell.length_a   1.000
_cell.length_b   1.000
_cell.length_c   1.000
_cell.angle_alpha   90.00
_cell.angle_beta   90.00
_cell.angle_gamma   90.00
#
_symmetry.space_group_name_H-M   'P 1'
#
loop_
_entity.id
_entity.type
_entity.pdbx_description
1 polymer ?
#
loop_
_entity_poly.entity_id
_entity_poly.type
_entity_poly.pdbx_seq_one_letter_code
_entity_poly.pdbx_strand_id
1 'polypeptide(L)'
;MPSAINNSLAWIFEAFERDPAYLSKRMFGLDAAYLDGLLCLVAGDRDEPWNGLLVCTSQDRHAALISEMPALKPHPVLGKWLYVSQDDQAFEDTVKRMTALVLARDERIGVEPKPRRRSKKAAPG
;
A
#
# COMPACT_ATOMS: atom_id res chain seq x y z
N MET A 1 -22.50 -15.71 11.51
CA MET A 1 -21.06 -15.76 11.20
C MET A 1 -20.57 -14.33 11.10
N PRO A 2 -19.47 -13.91 11.71
CA PRO A 2 -18.93 -12.59 11.40
C PRO A 2 -18.51 -12.64 9.93
N SER A 3 -19.23 -11.92 9.08
CA SER A 3 -18.83 -11.68 7.69
C SER A 3 -17.39 -11.21 7.75
N ALA A 4 -16.47 -11.94 7.10
CA ALA A 4 -15.10 -11.46 6.97
C ALA A 4 -15.20 -10.04 6.42
N ILE A 5 -14.79 -9.05 7.22
CA ILE A 5 -14.89 -7.65 6.83
C ILE A 5 -13.99 -7.50 5.61
N ASN A 6 -14.60 -7.51 4.43
CA ASN A 6 -13.87 -7.41 3.18
C ASN A 6 -13.64 -5.93 2.92
N ASN A 7 -12.39 -5.59 2.61
CA ASN A 7 -12.03 -4.22 2.29
C ASN A 7 -12.65 -3.86 0.94
N SER A 8 -13.54 -2.86 0.91
CA SER A 8 -14.21 -2.45 -0.33
C SER A 8 -13.23 -1.99 -1.40
N LEU A 9 -12.02 -1.54 -1.02
CA LEU A 9 -10.97 -1.09 -1.93
C LEU A 9 -10.03 -2.22 -2.42
N ALA A 10 -10.32 -3.48 -2.10
CA ALA A 10 -9.50 -4.60 -2.57
C ALA A 10 -9.45 -4.72 -4.11
N TRP A 11 -10.46 -4.18 -4.82
CA TRP A 11 -10.51 -4.14 -6.29
C TRP A 11 -9.26 -3.49 -6.92
N ILE A 12 -8.58 -2.59 -6.19
CA ILE A 12 -7.35 -1.93 -6.65
C ILE A 12 -6.31 -2.96 -7.08
N PHE A 13 -6.26 -4.10 -6.40
CA PHE A 13 -5.24 -5.11 -6.63
C PHE A 13 -5.61 -6.14 -7.70
N GLU A 14 -6.81 -6.08 -8.27
CA GLU A 14 -7.17 -6.85 -9.47
C GLU A 14 -6.21 -6.58 -10.62
N ALA A 15 -5.63 -5.37 -10.67
CA ALA A 15 -4.59 -4.99 -11.62
C ALA A 15 -3.33 -5.89 -11.56
N PHE A 16 -3.05 -6.53 -10.42
CA PHE A 16 -1.84 -7.32 -10.21
C PHE A 16 -2.06 -8.83 -10.28
N GLU A 17 -3.30 -9.31 -10.32
CA GLU A 17 -3.62 -10.75 -10.19
C GLU A 17 -2.99 -11.64 -11.27
N ARG A 18 -2.67 -11.06 -12.43
CA ARG A 18 -2.02 -11.77 -13.54
C ARG A 18 -0.51 -11.79 -13.44
N ASP A 19 0.07 -11.03 -12.52
CA ASP A 19 1.51 -10.94 -12.34
C ASP A 19 1.99 -12.08 -11.42
N PRO A 20 2.90 -12.96 -11.87
CA PRO A 20 3.35 -14.09 -11.06
C PRO A 20 4.15 -13.68 -9.82
N ALA A 21 4.67 -12.45 -9.77
CA ALA A 21 5.40 -11.92 -8.62
C ALA A 21 4.50 -11.24 -7.59
N TYR A 22 3.20 -11.15 -7.87
CA TYR A 22 2.23 -10.50 -6.99
C TYR A 22 1.86 -11.37 -5.80
N LEU A 23 1.83 -10.75 -4.62
CA LEU A 23 1.33 -11.35 -3.39
C LEU A 23 0.46 -10.34 -2.62
N SER A 24 -0.70 -10.78 -2.15
CA SER A 24 -1.54 -10.00 -1.24
C SER A 24 -1.39 -10.47 0.21
N LYS A 25 -1.39 -9.54 1.16
CA LYS A 25 -1.46 -9.85 2.60
C LYS A 25 -2.41 -8.91 3.32
N ARG A 26 -3.23 -9.46 4.20
CA ARG A 26 -4.03 -8.68 5.16
C ARG A 26 -3.16 -8.16 6.30
N MET A 27 -3.26 -6.87 6.59
CA MET A 27 -2.52 -6.20 7.65
C MET A 27 -3.43 -5.22 8.38
N PHE A 28 -3.77 -5.52 9.64
CA PHE A 28 -4.54 -4.61 10.51
C PHE A 28 -5.89 -4.15 9.92
N GLY A 29 -6.58 -5.04 9.20
CA GLY A 29 -7.86 -4.70 8.55
C GLY A 29 -7.72 -3.96 7.23
N LEU A 30 -6.50 -3.78 6.73
CA LEU A 30 -6.14 -3.29 5.39
C LEU A 30 -5.63 -4.45 4.54
N ASP A 31 -5.56 -4.23 3.23
CA ASP A 31 -4.95 -5.17 2.28
C ASP A 31 -3.69 -4.55 1.69
N ALA A 32 -2.62 -5.34 1.64
CA ALA A 32 -1.31 -4.91 1.16
C ALA A 32 -0.90 -5.72 -0.07
N ALA A 33 -0.51 -5.01 -1.13
CA ALA A 33 0.05 -5.58 -2.34
C ALA A 33 1.57 -5.56 -2.29
N TYR A 34 2.16 -6.73 -2.54
CA TYR A 34 3.58 -6.93 -2.71
C TYR A 34 3.86 -7.32 -4.17
N LEU A 35 4.93 -6.79 -4.73
CA LEU A 35 5.44 -7.20 -6.03
C LEU A 35 6.95 -7.43 -5.91
N ASP A 36 7.44 -8.55 -6.44
CA ASP A 36 8.85 -8.93 -6.37
C ASP A 36 9.39 -8.94 -4.90
N GLY A 37 8.51 -9.25 -3.95
CA GLY A 37 8.82 -9.27 -2.51
C GLY A 37 8.84 -7.90 -1.82
N LEU A 38 8.69 -6.80 -2.56
CA LEU A 38 8.59 -5.44 -2.02
C LEU A 38 7.16 -5.10 -1.67
N LEU A 39 6.95 -4.38 -0.55
CA LEU A 39 5.64 -3.83 -0.21
C LEU A 39 5.40 -2.57 -1.05
N CYS A 40 4.42 -2.59 -1.95
CA CYS A 40 4.21 -1.54 -2.95
C CYS A 40 3.02 -0.64 -2.60
N LEU A 41 1.84 -1.21 -2.41
CA LEU A 41 0.60 -0.47 -2.14
C LEU A 41 -0.14 -1.09 -0.96
N VAL A 42 -0.89 -0.26 -0.24
CA VAL A 42 -1.85 -0.71 0.79
C VAL A 42 -3.17 0.01 0.55
N ALA A 43 -4.27 -0.73 0.56
CA ALA A 43 -5.63 -0.21 0.41
C ALA A 43 -6.40 -0.40 1.71
N GLY A 44 -7.27 0.55 2.05
CA GLY A 44 -8.09 0.48 3.25
C GLY A 44 -9.40 1.23 3.13
N ASP A 45 -10.47 0.67 3.65
CA ASP A 45 -11.81 1.26 3.73
C ASP A 45 -12.21 1.61 5.17
N ARG A 46 -11.22 2.05 5.97
CA ARG A 46 -11.37 2.40 7.39
C ARG A 46 -11.63 3.88 7.55
N ASP A 47 -11.85 4.35 8.77
CA ASP A 47 -11.94 5.79 9.03
C ASP A 47 -10.66 6.52 8.58
N GLU A 48 -10.82 7.75 8.10
CA GLU A 48 -9.69 8.63 7.78
C GLU A 48 -8.72 8.71 8.98
N PRO A 49 -7.40 8.61 8.76
CA PRO A 49 -6.70 8.68 7.49
C PRO A 49 -6.35 7.32 6.86
N TRP A 50 -7.25 6.33 6.93
CA TRP A 50 -7.03 4.97 6.41
C TRP A 50 -8.10 4.54 5.40
N ASN A 51 -8.79 5.51 4.80
CA ASN A 51 -9.85 5.33 3.79
C ASN A 51 -9.31 5.63 2.39
N GLY A 52 -8.43 4.81 1.85
CA GLY A 52 -7.86 5.07 0.55
C GLY A 52 -6.64 4.23 0.22
N LEU A 53 -5.75 4.81 -0.58
CA LEU A 53 -4.55 4.17 -1.08
C LEU A 53 -3.31 4.76 -0.42
N LEU A 54 -2.49 3.90 0.18
CA LEU A 54 -1.16 4.22 0.63
C LEU A 54 -0.12 3.73 -0.39
N VAL A 55 0.83 4.59 -0.71
CA VAL A 55 1.96 4.28 -1.57
C VAL A 55 3.20 4.07 -0.72
N CYS A 56 3.70 2.84 -0.73
CA CYS A 56 4.87 2.45 0.03
C CYS A 56 6.12 2.85 -0.76
N THR A 57 6.69 3.99 -0.40
CA THR A 57 7.86 4.60 -1.04
C THR A 57 8.78 5.21 0.02
N SER A 58 10.02 5.54 -0.36
CA SER A 58 10.96 6.26 0.49
C SER A 58 10.73 7.78 0.39
N GLN A 59 11.02 8.52 1.47
CA GLN A 59 10.72 9.95 1.58
C GLN A 59 11.42 10.82 0.52
N ASP A 60 12.63 10.44 0.10
CA ASP A 60 13.39 11.09 -0.96
C ASP A 60 12.67 11.09 -2.32
N ARG A 61 11.77 10.12 -2.54
CA ARG A 61 10.99 9.97 -3.77
C ARG A 61 9.62 10.66 -3.71
N HIS A 62 9.22 11.21 -2.55
CA HIS A 62 7.90 11.82 -2.35
C HIS A 62 7.68 13.01 -3.29
N ALA A 63 8.64 13.95 -3.35
CA ALA A 63 8.48 15.18 -4.13
C ALA A 63 8.23 14.90 -5.62
N ALA A 64 8.92 13.90 -6.19
CA ALA A 64 8.75 13.51 -7.58
C ALA A 64 7.34 12.93 -7.83
N LEU A 65 6.87 12.03 -6.95
CA LEU A 65 5.54 11.44 -7.08
C LEU A 65 4.42 12.47 -6.88
N ILE A 66 4.55 13.38 -5.91
CA ILE A 66 3.59 14.46 -5.68
C ILE A 66 3.54 15.43 -6.86
N SER A 67 4.69 15.75 -7.46
CA SER A 67 4.73 16.61 -8.65
C SER A 67 3.98 16.00 -9.84
N GLU A 68 4.00 14.67 -9.98
CA GLU A 68 3.29 13.96 -11.05
C GLU A 68 1.82 13.71 -10.73
N MET A 69 1.49 13.53 -9.44
CA MET A 69 0.18 13.18 -8.92
C MET A 69 -0.13 14.03 -7.68
N PRO A 70 -0.59 15.29 -7.85
CA PRO A 70 -0.76 16.25 -6.74
C PRO A 70 -1.77 15.86 -5.65
N ALA A 71 -2.61 14.86 -5.91
CA ALA A 71 -3.52 14.28 -4.92
C ALA A 71 -2.79 13.47 -3.85
N LEU A 72 -1.60 12.94 -4.17
CA LEU A 72 -0.75 12.26 -3.20
C LEU A 72 -0.21 13.25 -2.18
N LYS A 73 -0.33 12.89 -0.90
CA LYS A 73 0.20 13.67 0.22
C LYS A 73 0.90 12.74 1.20
N PRO A 74 1.88 13.21 1.97
CA PRO A 74 2.42 12.43 3.09
C PRO A 74 1.29 11.99 4.01
N HIS A 75 1.26 10.70 4.33
CA HIS A 75 0.23 10.15 5.21
C HIS A 75 0.34 10.80 6.60
N PRO A 76 -0.74 11.35 7.17
CA PRO A 76 -0.66 12.21 8.37
C PRO A 76 -0.17 11.47 9.63
N VAL A 77 -0.46 10.17 9.77
CA VAL A 77 0.03 9.34 10.88
C VAL A 77 1.39 8.69 10.62
N LEU A 78 1.59 8.08 9.45
CA LEU A 78 2.83 7.34 9.16
C LEU A 78 3.99 8.25 8.73
N GLY A 79 3.72 9.35 8.02
CA GLY A 79 4.69 10.34 7.51
C GLY A 79 5.71 9.82 6.48
N LYS A 80 6.00 8.52 6.47
CA LYS A 80 6.99 7.87 5.59
C LYS A 80 6.43 7.44 4.25
N TRP A 81 5.12 7.29 4.14
CA TRP A 81 4.42 6.86 2.94
C TRP A 81 3.51 7.96 2.43
N LEU A 82 3.18 7.92 1.14
CA LEU A 82 2.17 8.80 0.56
C LEU A 82 0.78 8.17 0.69
N TYR A 83 -0.23 9.02 0.59
CA TYR A 83 -1.64 8.69 0.76
C TYR A 83 -2.49 9.52 -0.18
N VAL A 84 -3.56 8.90 -0.69
CA VAL A 84 -4.71 9.58 -1.31
C VAL A 84 -5.98 8.97 -0.73
N SER A 85 -6.90 9.82 -0.29
CA SER A 85 -8.21 9.42 0.24
C SER A 85 -9.12 8.95 -0.90
N GLN A 86 -9.97 7.97 -0.62
CA GLN A 86 -11.05 7.52 -1.50
C GLN A 86 -12.03 8.65 -1.83
N ASP A 87 -12.20 9.63 -0.93
CA ASP A 87 -13.11 10.76 -1.13
C ASP A 87 -12.47 11.90 -1.97
N ASP A 88 -11.19 11.76 -2.34
CA ASP A 88 -10.53 12.70 -3.25
C ASP A 88 -11.03 12.48 -4.69
N GLN A 89 -11.41 13.56 -5.38
CA GLN A 89 -11.89 13.51 -6.76
C GLN A 89 -10.90 12.84 -7.74
N ALA A 90 -9.60 12.87 -7.44
CA ALA A 90 -8.55 12.28 -8.27
C ALA A 90 -8.16 10.86 -7.81
N PHE A 91 -8.91 10.27 -6.88
CA PHE A 91 -8.59 8.96 -6.30
C PHE A 91 -8.42 7.87 -7.35
N GLU A 92 -9.44 7.63 -8.19
CA GLU A 92 -9.40 6.55 -9.19
C GLU A 92 -8.29 6.75 -10.23
N ASP A 93 -8.09 8.00 -10.69
CA ASP A 93 -7.00 8.33 -11.62
C ASP A 93 -5.62 8.09 -10.99
N THR A 94 -5.47 8.45 -9.71
CA THR A 94 -4.25 8.20 -8.94
C THR A 94 -4.02 6.70 -8.76
N VAL A 95 -5.06 5.94 -8.39
CA VAL A 95 -5.01 4.48 -8.28
C VAL A 95 -4.53 3.86 -9.58
N LYS A 96 -5.15 4.21 -10.71
CA LYS A 96 -4.82 3.67 -12.03
C LYS A 96 -3.37 3.96 -12.42
N ARG A 97 -2.88 5.17 -12.13
CA ARG A 97 -1.49 5.53 -12.41
C ARG A 97 -0.52 4.79 -11.49
N MET A 98 -0.84 4.69 -10.21
CA MET A 98 0.00 4.01 -9.24
C MET A 98 0.12 2.51 -9.52
N THR A 99 -0.99 1.83 -9.87
CA THR A 99 -0.93 0.41 -10.24
C THR A 99 -0.13 0.18 -11.52
N ALA A 100 -0.24 1.07 -12.51
CA ALA A 100 0.58 1.02 -13.72
C ALA A 100 2.08 1.18 -13.42
N LEU A 101 2.47 2.11 -12.54
CA LEU A 101 3.86 2.29 -12.13
C LEU A 101 4.41 1.06 -11.37
N VAL A 102 3.61 0.45 -10.50
CA VAL A 102 3.98 -0.80 -9.81
C VAL A 102 4.21 -1.93 -10.81
N LEU A 103 3.29 -2.12 -11.76
CA LEU A 103 3.45 -3.12 -12.83
C LEU A 103 4.66 -2.84 -13.72
N ALA A 104 5.04 -1.57 -13.90
CA ALA A 104 6.24 -1.18 -14.62
C ALA A 104 7.53 -1.34 -13.80
N ARG A 105 7.46 -1.81 -12.55
CA ARG A 105 8.59 -1.90 -11.61
C ARG A 105 9.29 -0.56 -11.43
N ASP A 106 8.51 0.53 -11.37
CA ASP A 106 9.06 1.85 -11.09
C ASP A 106 9.83 1.81 -9.77
N GLU A 107 11.13 2.09 -9.83
CA GLU A 107 12.07 2.01 -8.70
C GLU A 107 11.67 2.91 -7.53
N ARG A 108 10.76 3.87 -7.74
CA ARG A 108 10.28 4.75 -6.69
C ARG A 108 9.31 4.05 -5.74
N ILE A 109 8.75 2.92 -6.12
CA ILE A 109 7.70 2.24 -5.37
C ILE A 109 8.24 0.90 -4.86
N GLY A 110 7.89 0.55 -3.63
CA GLY A 110 8.37 -0.65 -2.99
C GLY A 110 9.25 -0.32 -1.80
N VAL A 111 8.94 -0.92 -0.66
CA VAL A 111 9.83 -0.94 0.50
C VAL A 111 10.07 -2.38 0.93
N GLU A 112 11.32 -2.69 1.30
CA GLU A 112 11.64 -4.01 1.80
C GLU A 112 10.87 -4.27 3.11
N PRO A 113 10.13 -5.38 3.22
CA PRO A 113 9.49 -5.76 4.46
C PRO A 113 10.57 -6.07 5.50
N LYS A 114 10.65 -5.29 6.58
CA LYS A 114 11.57 -5.58 7.68
C LYS A 114 11.28 -6.99 8.23
N PRO A 115 12.26 -7.91 8.28
CA PRO A 115 12.04 -9.23 8.86
C PRO A 115 11.67 -9.07 10.33
N ARG A 116 10.50 -9.60 10.74
CA ARG A 116 10.12 -9.64 12.16
C ARG A 116 11.17 -10.46 12.89
N ARG A 117 11.98 -9.80 13.72
CA ARG A 117 12.92 -10.45 14.64
C ARG A 117 12.12 -11.46 15.46
N ARG A 118 12.30 -12.78 15.20
CA ARG A 118 11.69 -13.82 16.02
C ARG A 118 12.27 -13.68 17.43
N SER A 119 11.47 -13.20 18.37
CA SER A 119 11.81 -13.25 19.79
C SER A 119 12.05 -14.71 20.15
N LYS A 120 13.30 -15.09 20.42
CA LYS A 120 13.63 -16.41 20.98
C LYS A 120 12.88 -16.49 22.31
N LYS A 121 11.82 -17.30 22.36
CA LYS A 121 11.15 -17.68 23.60
C LYS A 121 12.19 -18.45 24.41
N ALA A 122 12.70 -17.86 25.48
CA ALA A 122 13.57 -18.57 26.43
C ALA A 122 12.76 -19.75 26.98
N ALA A 123 13.27 -20.97 26.79
CA ALA A 123 12.71 -22.14 27.46
C ALA A 123 13.01 -22.01 28.97
N PRO A 124 12.03 -22.24 29.86
CA PRO A 124 12.33 -22.39 31.27
C PRO A 124 13.13 -23.68 31.46
N GLY A 125 14.20 -23.58 32.25
CA GLY A 125 15.01 -24.72 32.69
C GLY A 125 14.38 -25.51 33.81
#